data_AF-A0A328DV27-F1
#
_entry.id   AF-A0A328DV27-F1
#
_cell.length_a   1.000
_cell.length_b   1.000
_cell.length_c   1.000
_cell.angle_alpha   90.00
_cell.angle_beta   90.00
_cell.angle_gamma   90.00
#
_symmetry.space_group_name_H-M   'P 1'
#
loop_
_entity.id
_entity.type
_entity.pdbx_description
1 polymer ?
#
loop_
_entity_poly.entity_id
_entity_poly.type
_entity_poly.pdbx_seq_one_letter_code
_entity_poly.pdbx_strand_id
1 'polypeptide(L)'
;MKNSHHHHHQSSKALLWIELLLITHCFSLLSITQAYDFFYFVQQWPGSYCDTKKSCCYPTTGKPKSDFGIHGLWPNNNDGSYPSNCDSTNPYDESKISDLMSRMHEEWATLSCPSNSGSSFWSHEWDKHGTCSESVLNEHAYFQTALNLKNQIDLLQALQSAGIEPDGSFYSLTDIKKAIENAIGNEAWIECNRDEDGNSQLYQVYVCVDSLASELITCPVFPRGSCASNIKFPSF
;
A
#
# COMPACT_ATOMS: atom_id res chain seq x y z
N MET A 1 -26.31 56.84 -71.68
CA MET A 1 -27.70 56.33 -71.54
C MET A 1 -27.88 55.84 -70.11
N LYS A 2 -29.05 56.14 -69.54
CA LYS A 2 -29.45 55.97 -68.14
C LYS A 2 -29.49 54.50 -67.69
N ASN A 3 -29.22 54.27 -66.40
CA ASN A 3 -29.95 53.39 -65.46
C ASN A 3 -29.27 53.60 -64.08
N SER A 4 -29.86 54.30 -63.10
CA SER A 4 -31.04 54.02 -62.24
C SER A 4 -30.86 52.87 -61.25
N HIS A 5 -30.81 53.24 -59.96
CA HIS A 5 -31.34 52.65 -58.70
C HIS A 5 -31.40 51.11 -58.54
N HIS A 6 -31.12 50.47 -57.39
CA HIS A 6 -31.57 50.74 -56.01
C HIS A 6 -30.81 49.87 -54.98
N HIS A 7 -30.76 50.36 -53.74
CA HIS A 7 -30.73 49.70 -52.42
C HIS A 7 -30.21 48.25 -52.25
N HIS A 8 -29.30 48.06 -51.27
CA HIS A 8 -29.74 47.57 -49.95
C HIS A 8 -28.65 47.69 -48.87
N HIS A 9 -29.04 48.34 -47.78
CA HIS A 9 -28.42 48.29 -46.47
C HIS A 9 -28.82 46.95 -45.83
N GLN A 10 -27.88 46.07 -45.48
CA GLN A 10 -28.11 45.08 -44.42
C GLN A 10 -26.83 44.43 -43.87
N SER A 11 -26.60 44.70 -42.59
CA SER A 11 -26.16 43.74 -41.59
C SER A 11 -24.66 43.37 -41.48
N SER A 12 -23.90 44.28 -40.87
CA SER A 12 -22.68 43.97 -40.09
C SER A 12 -22.98 43.18 -38.80
N LYS A 13 -23.81 42.13 -38.84
CA LYS A 13 -24.12 41.28 -37.66
C LYS A 13 -23.71 39.81 -37.82
N ALA A 14 -22.95 39.48 -38.87
CA ALA A 14 -22.48 38.11 -39.09
C ALA A 14 -21.07 37.83 -38.52
N LEU A 15 -20.32 38.84 -38.07
CA LEU A 15 -18.94 38.67 -37.59
C LEU A 15 -18.77 38.62 -36.06
N LEU A 16 -19.84 38.75 -35.27
CA LEU A 16 -19.77 38.68 -33.79
C LEU A 16 -20.18 37.31 -33.22
N TRP A 17 -20.39 36.31 -34.08
CA TRP A 17 -20.78 34.95 -33.66
C TRP A 17 -19.67 33.90 -33.87
N ILE A 18 -18.47 34.31 -34.28
CA ILE A 18 -17.35 33.38 -34.52
C ILE A 18 -16.24 33.52 -33.46
N GLU A 19 -16.20 34.62 -32.70
CA GLU A 19 -15.25 34.75 -31.57
C GLU A 19 -15.78 34.19 -30.23
N LEU A 20 -17.05 33.78 -30.17
CA LEU A 20 -17.62 33.05 -29.03
C LEU A 20 -17.70 31.53 -29.29
N LEU A 21 -16.74 30.98 -30.04
CA LEU A 21 -16.50 29.54 -30.18
C LEU A 21 -15.12 29.15 -29.61
N LEU A 22 -14.56 29.99 -28.75
CA LEU A 22 -13.26 29.76 -28.08
C LEU A 22 -13.36 29.53 -26.57
N ILE A 23 -14.56 29.51 -25.96
CA ILE A 23 -14.70 29.32 -24.50
C ILE A 23 -15.88 28.41 -24.15
N THR A 24 -15.93 27.21 -24.72
CA THR A 24 -16.73 26.09 -24.16
C THR A 24 -16.18 24.75 -24.63
N HIS A 25 -14.86 24.58 -24.63
CA HIS A 25 -14.33 23.27 -24.26
C HIS A 25 -14.47 23.19 -22.75
N CYS A 26 -15.66 22.79 -22.31
CA CYS A 26 -15.84 22.19 -21.01
C CYS A 26 -14.92 20.96 -21.02
N PHE A 27 -13.67 21.15 -20.61
CA PHE A 27 -12.87 20.07 -20.09
C PHE A 27 -13.64 19.61 -18.87
N SER A 28 -14.55 18.66 -19.08
CA SER A 28 -14.98 17.74 -18.06
C SER A 28 -13.70 17.06 -17.59
N LEU A 29 -12.99 17.70 -16.66
CA LEU A 29 -12.07 17.00 -15.78
C LEU A 29 -12.99 15.98 -15.10
N LEU A 30 -13.01 14.77 -15.66
CA LEU A 30 -13.37 13.59 -14.90
C LEU A 30 -12.39 13.60 -13.74
N SER A 31 -12.76 14.25 -12.65
CA SER A 31 -12.10 14.05 -11.37
C SER A 31 -12.22 12.56 -11.14
N ILE A 32 -11.13 11.84 -11.36
CA ILE A 32 -10.98 10.47 -10.90
C ILE A 32 -11.08 10.61 -9.38
N THR A 33 -12.28 10.45 -8.84
CA THR A 33 -12.46 10.44 -7.39
C THR A 33 -11.78 9.17 -6.92
N GLN A 34 -10.56 9.29 -6.39
CA GLN A 34 -9.90 8.16 -5.74
C GLN A 34 -10.83 7.65 -4.64
N ALA A 35 -11.04 6.34 -4.61
CA ALA A 35 -11.90 5.68 -3.63
C ALA A 35 -11.23 5.55 -2.25
N TYR A 36 -10.05 6.14 -2.08
CA TYR A 36 -9.19 6.10 -0.90
C TYR A 36 -8.34 7.36 -0.78
N ASP A 37 -7.80 7.63 0.41
CA ASP A 37 -7.03 8.84 0.72
C ASP A 37 -5.52 8.59 0.87
N PHE A 38 -5.12 7.38 1.26
CA PHE A 38 -3.72 6.97 1.43
C PHE A 38 -3.59 5.44 1.38
N PHE A 39 -2.37 4.91 1.48
CA PHE A 39 -2.14 3.49 1.70
C PHE A 39 -1.51 3.21 3.06
N TYR A 40 -1.92 2.14 3.71
CA TYR A 40 -1.04 1.45 4.66
C TYR A 40 -0.13 0.48 3.91
N PHE A 41 1.17 0.67 4.00
CA PHE A 41 2.14 -0.37 3.70
C PHE A 41 2.45 -1.15 4.97
N VAL A 42 2.12 -2.44 4.96
CA VAL A 42 2.16 -3.30 6.14
C VAL A 42 3.21 -4.39 5.95
N GLN A 43 4.14 -4.45 6.89
CA GLN A 43 5.15 -5.50 6.97
C GLN A 43 4.92 -6.33 8.24
N GLN A 44 5.21 -7.62 8.18
CA GLN A 44 5.04 -8.56 9.29
C GLN A 44 6.35 -9.25 9.66
N TRP A 45 6.55 -9.48 10.97
CA TRP A 45 7.66 -10.26 11.46
C TRP A 45 7.32 -11.76 11.46
N PRO A 46 8.05 -12.60 10.69
CA PRO A 46 7.72 -14.02 10.56
C PRO A 46 7.87 -14.80 11.88
N GLY A 47 8.78 -14.41 12.78
CA GLY A 47 8.92 -15.00 14.11
C GLY A 47 7.64 -14.91 14.92
N SER A 48 7.01 -13.73 14.94
CA SER A 48 5.76 -13.49 15.66
C SER A 48 4.54 -14.10 15.00
N TYR A 49 4.60 -14.42 13.70
CA TYR A 49 3.53 -15.20 13.05
C TYR A 49 3.59 -16.67 13.48
N CYS A 50 4.81 -17.22 13.56
CA CYS A 50 5.04 -18.66 13.69
C CYS A 50 5.20 -19.18 15.13
N ASP A 51 5.30 -18.31 16.14
CA ASP A 51 5.39 -18.69 17.56
C ASP A 51 4.08 -18.51 18.35
N THR A 52 2.95 -18.44 17.63
CA THR A 52 1.61 -18.43 18.24
C THR A 52 1.02 -19.84 18.31
N LYS A 53 -0.12 -20.00 19.01
CA LYS A 53 -0.88 -21.26 19.02
C LYS A 53 -1.45 -21.67 17.65
N LYS A 54 -1.42 -20.79 16.66
CA LYS A 54 -1.85 -21.09 15.29
C LYS A 54 -0.71 -21.76 14.54
N SER A 55 -1.04 -22.72 13.68
CA SER A 55 -0.05 -23.35 12.82
C SER A 55 0.55 -22.35 11.83
N CYS A 56 1.86 -22.44 11.65
CA CYS A 56 2.62 -21.77 10.60
C CYS A 56 3.32 -22.81 9.74
N CYS A 57 3.37 -22.56 8.43
CA CYS A 57 4.04 -23.42 7.46
C CYS A 57 4.95 -22.56 6.59
N TYR A 58 6.20 -22.98 6.41
CA TYR A 58 7.09 -22.30 5.46
C TYR A 58 6.59 -22.48 4.01
N PRO A 59 6.84 -21.50 3.12
CA PRO A 59 6.57 -21.65 1.70
C PRO A 59 7.23 -22.89 1.09
N THR A 60 6.78 -23.26 -0.11
CA THR A 60 7.42 -24.33 -0.88
C THR A 60 8.87 -24.02 -1.28
N THR A 61 9.28 -22.75 -1.21
CA THR A 61 10.66 -22.29 -1.42
C THR A 61 11.56 -22.45 -0.18
N GLY A 62 11.02 -22.91 0.95
CA GLY A 62 11.76 -23.14 2.20
C GLY A 62 11.53 -22.05 3.24
N LYS A 63 12.30 -22.09 4.33
CA LYS A 63 12.22 -21.10 5.42
C LYS A 63 12.57 -19.70 4.87
N PRO A 64 11.69 -18.70 5.03
CA PRO A 64 12.01 -17.32 4.66
C PRO A 64 13.22 -16.79 5.43
N LYS A 65 13.83 -15.71 4.93
CA LYS A 65 14.87 -14.99 5.67
C LYS A 65 14.30 -14.47 7.00
N SER A 66 15.14 -14.35 8.01
CA SER A 66 14.79 -13.70 9.29
C SER A 66 14.80 -12.18 9.13
N ASP A 67 13.89 -11.69 8.30
CA ASP A 67 13.60 -10.29 8.01
C ASP A 67 12.07 -10.10 7.99
N PHE A 68 11.61 -8.85 8.08
CA PHE A 68 10.21 -8.52 7.85
C PHE A 68 9.80 -8.92 6.44
N GLY A 69 8.62 -9.53 6.30
CA GLY A 69 7.99 -9.80 5.03
C GLY A 69 6.85 -8.82 4.77
N ILE A 70 6.55 -8.54 3.52
CA ILE A 70 5.36 -7.76 3.15
C ILE A 70 4.11 -8.55 3.56
N HIS A 71 3.15 -7.86 4.19
CA HIS A 71 1.78 -8.34 4.33
C HIS A 71 0.93 -7.77 3.20
N GLY A 72 0.93 -6.45 3.04
CA GLY A 72 0.26 -5.83 1.90
C GLY A 72 0.34 -4.30 1.82
N LEU A 73 -0.26 -3.77 0.76
CA LEU A 73 -0.37 -2.34 0.46
C LEU A 73 -1.85 -1.99 0.35
N TRP A 74 -2.41 -1.37 1.38
CA TRP A 74 -3.87 -1.29 1.55
C TRP A 74 -4.39 0.13 1.39
N PRO A 75 -5.17 0.43 0.34
CA PRO A 75 -5.94 1.66 0.24
C PRO A 75 -6.79 1.90 1.50
N ASN A 76 -6.74 3.11 2.06
CA ASN A 76 -7.43 3.48 3.29
C ASN A 76 -7.94 4.93 3.25
N ASN A 77 -8.96 5.23 4.06
CA ASN A 77 -9.56 6.56 4.19
C ASN A 77 -9.10 7.26 5.47
N ASN A 78 -9.13 8.59 5.46
CA ASN A 78 -8.76 9.44 6.59
C ASN A 78 -9.64 9.24 7.83
N ASP A 79 -10.86 8.72 7.67
CA ASP A 79 -11.76 8.39 8.78
C ASP A 79 -11.53 7.00 9.39
N GLY A 80 -10.55 6.24 8.85
CA GLY A 80 -10.21 4.89 9.28
C GLY A 80 -11.03 3.78 8.60
N SER A 81 -12.00 4.11 7.74
CA SER A 81 -12.61 3.14 6.84
C SER A 81 -11.67 2.80 5.68
N TYR A 82 -11.98 1.75 4.92
CA TYR A 82 -11.21 1.36 3.74
C TYR A 82 -12.10 0.72 2.68
N PRO A 83 -11.82 0.92 1.38
CA PRO A 83 -12.45 0.16 0.31
C PRO A 83 -11.89 -1.27 0.24
N SER A 84 -12.70 -2.23 -0.19
CA SER A 84 -12.26 -3.62 -0.38
C SER A 84 -13.05 -4.32 -1.48
N ASN A 85 -12.40 -5.25 -2.19
CA ASN A 85 -13.01 -6.07 -3.24
C ASN A 85 -13.67 -5.20 -4.34
N CYS A 86 -12.93 -4.22 -4.85
CA CYS A 86 -13.49 -3.14 -5.66
C CYS A 86 -13.79 -3.52 -7.12
N ASP A 87 -13.07 -4.50 -7.67
CA ASP A 87 -13.30 -5.00 -9.03
C ASP A 87 -13.23 -6.52 -9.08
N SER A 88 -14.39 -7.17 -9.27
CA SER A 88 -14.47 -8.63 -9.45
C SER A 88 -14.22 -9.08 -10.89
N THR A 89 -14.06 -8.13 -11.82
CA THR A 89 -13.81 -8.38 -13.25
C THR A 89 -12.34 -8.35 -13.61
N ASN A 90 -11.47 -7.86 -12.73
CA ASN A 90 -10.01 -7.90 -12.86
C ASN A 90 -9.34 -8.75 -11.76
N PRO A 91 -9.60 -10.07 -11.73
CA PRO A 91 -8.96 -10.96 -10.77
C PRO A 91 -7.45 -11.04 -10.99
N TYR A 92 -6.73 -11.45 -9.94
CA TYR A 92 -5.30 -11.71 -9.99
C TYR A 92 -4.90 -12.63 -11.15
N ASP A 93 -3.83 -12.23 -11.84
CA ASP A 93 -3.21 -12.93 -12.95
C ASP A 93 -1.69 -12.93 -12.79
N GLU A 94 -1.18 -14.03 -12.24
CA GLU A 94 0.26 -14.25 -12.00
C GLU A 94 1.15 -13.97 -13.23
N SER A 95 0.62 -14.16 -14.45
CA SER A 95 1.40 -13.88 -15.66
C SER A 95 1.79 -12.41 -15.80
N LYS A 96 0.99 -11.49 -15.24
CA LYS A 96 1.26 -10.05 -15.24
C LYS A 96 2.41 -9.66 -14.30
N ILE A 97 2.86 -10.55 -13.40
CA ILE A 97 3.94 -10.29 -12.44
C ILE A 97 5.10 -11.28 -12.55
N SER A 98 5.20 -11.99 -13.67
CA SER A 98 6.19 -13.05 -13.87
C SER A 98 7.65 -12.59 -13.65
N ASP A 99 7.97 -11.33 -13.96
CA ASP A 99 9.27 -10.71 -13.73
C ASP A 99 9.56 -10.39 -12.25
N LEU A 100 8.52 -10.31 -11.41
CA LEU A 100 8.63 -10.00 -9.98
C LEU A 100 8.72 -11.25 -9.09
N MET A 101 8.44 -12.44 -9.64
CA MET A 101 8.23 -13.67 -8.87
C MET A 101 9.36 -14.04 -7.92
N SER A 102 10.62 -13.83 -8.31
CA SER A 102 11.76 -14.09 -7.42
C SER A 102 11.69 -13.24 -6.15
N ARG A 103 11.36 -11.94 -6.31
CA ARG A 103 11.23 -11.01 -5.18
C ARG A 103 9.95 -11.28 -4.39
N MET A 104 8.85 -11.62 -5.06
CA MET A 104 7.61 -12.02 -4.38
C MET A 104 7.81 -13.21 -3.44
N HIS A 105 8.54 -14.24 -3.88
CA HIS A 105 8.85 -15.39 -3.03
C HIS A 105 9.77 -15.08 -1.84
N GLU A 106 10.63 -14.06 -1.96
CA GLU A 106 11.60 -13.70 -0.93
C GLU A 106 11.06 -12.67 0.06
N GLU A 107 10.41 -11.64 -0.46
CA GLU A 107 10.01 -10.44 0.27
C GLU A 107 8.53 -10.45 0.66
N TRP A 108 7.67 -11.23 -0.01
CA TRP A 108 6.22 -11.33 0.24
C TRP A 108 5.78 -12.78 0.46
N ALA A 109 6.59 -13.55 1.18
CA ALA A 109 6.34 -14.96 1.45
C ALA A 109 5.09 -15.20 2.30
N THR A 110 4.35 -16.25 1.98
CA THR A 110 3.25 -16.78 2.81
C THR A 110 3.77 -17.60 3.98
N LEU A 111 3.07 -17.57 5.12
CA LEU A 111 3.34 -18.45 6.27
C LEU A 111 2.12 -19.33 6.61
N SER A 112 1.09 -19.30 5.78
CA SER A 112 -0.15 -20.04 6.01
C SER A 112 0.03 -21.54 5.76
N CYS A 113 -0.72 -22.36 6.50
CA CYS A 113 -0.76 -23.80 6.30
C CYS A 113 -1.93 -24.22 5.39
N PRO A 114 -1.76 -25.26 4.54
CA PRO A 114 -0.51 -25.99 4.30
C PRO A 114 0.52 -25.15 3.52
N SER A 115 1.79 -25.60 3.52
CA SER A 115 2.86 -25.00 2.71
C SER A 115 2.41 -24.80 1.27
N ASN A 116 2.61 -23.59 0.73
CA ASN A 116 2.21 -23.22 -0.62
C ASN A 116 3.17 -22.17 -1.22
N SER A 117 2.99 -21.84 -2.50
CA SER A 117 3.89 -20.96 -3.26
C SER A 117 3.69 -19.46 -2.96
N GLY A 118 2.63 -19.08 -2.25
CA GLY A 118 2.26 -17.68 -2.02
C GLY A 118 1.22 -17.13 -2.99
N SER A 119 0.99 -17.78 -4.14
CA SER A 119 0.07 -17.28 -5.17
C SER A 119 -1.35 -17.01 -4.65
N SER A 120 -1.90 -17.87 -3.80
CA SER A 120 -3.21 -17.63 -3.16
C SER A 120 -3.22 -16.44 -2.20
N PHE A 121 -2.09 -16.17 -1.55
CA PHE A 121 -1.95 -15.00 -0.68
C PHE A 121 -1.87 -13.72 -1.50
N TRP A 122 -1.09 -13.70 -2.57
CA TRP A 122 -1.00 -12.54 -3.46
C TRP A 122 -2.30 -12.28 -4.21
N SER A 123 -3.01 -13.33 -4.64
CA SER A 123 -4.38 -13.22 -5.16
C SER A 123 -5.31 -12.57 -4.14
N HIS A 124 -5.26 -12.99 -2.87
CA HIS A 124 -6.07 -12.36 -1.83
C HIS A 124 -5.76 -10.88 -1.67
N GLU A 125 -4.48 -10.50 -1.60
CA GLU A 125 -4.06 -9.12 -1.44
C GLU A 125 -4.44 -8.26 -2.65
N TRP A 126 -4.28 -8.78 -3.87
CA TRP A 126 -4.73 -8.09 -5.08
C TRP A 126 -6.25 -7.94 -5.12
N ASP A 127 -6.99 -9.05 -5.03
CA ASP A 127 -8.44 -9.06 -5.21
C ASP A 127 -9.15 -8.21 -4.15
N LYS A 128 -8.64 -8.20 -2.91
CA LYS A 128 -9.22 -7.46 -1.80
C LYS A 128 -8.75 -6.01 -1.73
N HIS A 129 -7.47 -5.73 -1.97
CA HIS A 129 -6.86 -4.41 -1.75
C HIS A 129 -6.36 -3.77 -3.06
N GLY A 130 -5.62 -4.50 -3.87
CA GLY A 130 -5.06 -4.02 -5.14
C GLY A 130 -6.12 -3.49 -6.12
N THR A 131 -7.24 -4.19 -6.26
CA THR A 131 -8.38 -3.76 -7.12
C THR A 131 -8.96 -2.41 -6.70
N CYS A 132 -8.77 -1.97 -5.45
CA CYS A 132 -9.22 -0.66 -5.00
C CYS A 132 -8.27 0.48 -5.36
N SER A 133 -7.09 0.15 -5.93
CA SER A 133 -6.06 1.10 -6.33
C SER A 133 -5.87 1.25 -7.84
N GLU A 134 -6.71 0.60 -8.65
CA GLU A 134 -6.54 0.50 -10.12
C GLU A 134 -6.49 1.84 -10.86
N SER A 135 -7.07 2.88 -10.28
CA SER A 135 -6.96 4.25 -10.80
C SER A 135 -5.53 4.81 -10.79
N VAL A 136 -4.63 4.19 -10.03
CA VAL A 136 -3.22 4.58 -9.83
C VAL A 136 -2.28 3.43 -10.16
N LEU A 137 -2.58 2.22 -9.67
CA LEU A 137 -1.73 1.05 -9.76
C LEU A 137 -2.50 -0.10 -10.43
N ASN A 138 -2.08 -0.48 -11.63
CA ASN A 138 -2.48 -1.79 -12.17
C ASN A 138 -1.80 -2.92 -11.39
N GLU A 139 -2.15 -4.18 -11.67
CA GLU A 139 -1.65 -5.34 -10.94
C GLU A 139 -0.13 -5.40 -10.83
N HIS A 140 0.59 -5.26 -11.95
CA HIS A 140 2.05 -5.24 -11.92
C HIS A 140 2.60 -4.09 -11.08
N ALA A 141 2.08 -2.88 -11.28
CA ALA A 141 2.50 -1.69 -10.53
C ALA A 141 2.22 -1.81 -9.02
N TYR A 142 1.13 -2.45 -8.63
CA TYR A 142 0.78 -2.68 -7.22
C TYR A 142 1.84 -3.53 -6.52
N PHE A 143 2.16 -4.70 -7.10
CA PHE A 143 3.19 -5.58 -6.54
C PHE A 143 4.58 -4.97 -6.61
N GLN A 144 4.93 -4.35 -7.74
CA GLN A 144 6.22 -3.68 -7.91
C GLN A 144 6.41 -2.53 -6.90
N THR A 145 5.35 -1.77 -6.61
CA THR A 145 5.40 -0.66 -5.64
C THR A 145 5.59 -1.16 -4.22
N ALA A 146 4.84 -2.18 -3.79
CA ALA A 146 5.02 -2.79 -2.47
C ALA A 146 6.43 -3.36 -2.28
N LEU A 147 6.98 -4.01 -3.32
CA LEU A 147 8.36 -4.49 -3.34
C LEU A 147 9.38 -3.34 -3.26
N ASN A 148 9.12 -2.20 -3.92
CA ASN A 148 10.02 -1.04 -3.83
C ASN A 148 9.96 -0.38 -2.45
N LEU A 149 8.77 -0.29 -1.86
CA LEU A 149 8.58 0.17 -0.49
C LEU A 149 9.29 -0.73 0.53
N LYS A 150 9.30 -2.06 0.33
CA LYS A 150 10.07 -2.98 1.17
C LYS A 150 11.57 -2.68 1.16
N ASN A 151 12.13 -2.35 -0.01
CA ASN A 151 13.54 -1.95 -0.11
C ASN A 151 13.82 -0.58 0.53
N GLN A 152 12.87 0.35 0.43
CA GLN A 152 12.99 1.68 1.02
C GLN A 152 12.86 1.64 2.55
N ILE A 153 12.04 0.74 3.09
CA ILE A 153 11.69 0.63 4.50
C ILE A 153 12.29 -0.67 5.07
N ASP A 154 13.63 -0.67 5.20
CA ASP A 154 14.37 -1.76 5.84
C ASP A 154 14.20 -1.70 7.37
N LEU A 155 13.09 -2.29 7.84
CA LEU A 155 12.71 -2.29 9.25
C LEU A 155 13.72 -3.05 10.12
N LEU A 156 14.25 -4.17 9.64
CA LEU A 156 15.24 -4.92 10.42
C LEU A 156 16.50 -4.08 10.60
N GLN A 157 17.04 -3.50 9.53
CA GLN A 157 18.21 -2.63 9.63
C GLN A 157 17.96 -1.41 10.52
N ALA A 158 16.77 -0.81 10.44
CA ALA A 158 16.38 0.32 11.30
C ALA A 158 16.43 -0.06 12.80
N LEU A 159 15.88 -1.23 13.15
CA LEU A 159 15.86 -1.72 14.53
C LEU A 159 17.25 -2.13 15.02
N GLN A 160 18.01 -2.88 14.21
CA GLN A 160 19.36 -3.33 14.57
C GLN A 160 20.34 -2.16 14.76
N SER A 161 20.20 -1.10 13.93
CA SER A 161 21.01 0.11 14.09
C SER A 161 20.77 0.84 15.42
N ALA A 162 19.62 0.59 16.07
CA ALA A 162 19.29 1.07 17.40
C ALA A 162 19.58 0.05 18.53
N GLY A 163 20.20 -1.10 18.20
CA GLY A 163 20.47 -2.18 19.15
C GLY A 163 19.24 -3.01 19.52
N ILE A 164 18.20 -3.00 18.68
CA ILE A 164 16.98 -3.79 18.85
C ILE A 164 17.08 -5.01 17.93
N GLU A 165 17.39 -6.17 18.52
CA GLU A 165 17.69 -7.40 17.79
C GLU A 165 16.53 -8.42 17.92
N PRO A 166 16.26 -9.24 16.88
CA PRO A 166 15.30 -10.34 16.95
C PRO A 166 15.90 -11.54 17.70
N ASP A 167 16.23 -11.36 18.97
CA ASP A 167 16.92 -12.33 19.83
C ASP A 167 16.02 -12.93 20.93
N GLY A 168 14.73 -12.59 20.92
CA GLY A 168 13.77 -12.97 21.95
C GLY A 168 13.75 -12.04 23.17
N SER A 169 14.57 -10.98 23.18
CA SER A 169 14.55 -9.95 24.23
C SER A 169 13.31 -9.06 24.13
N PHE A 170 13.04 -8.33 25.21
CA PHE A 170 11.96 -7.36 25.29
C PHE A 170 12.51 -5.94 25.13
N TYR A 171 11.82 -5.15 24.32
CA TYR A 171 12.20 -3.77 24.02
C TYR A 171 11.01 -2.85 24.30
N SER A 172 11.33 -1.61 24.71
CA SER A 172 10.33 -0.57 24.87
C SER A 172 9.64 -0.28 23.54
N LEU A 173 8.30 -0.26 23.54
CA LEU A 173 7.51 0.12 22.38
C LEU A 173 7.88 1.52 21.86
N THR A 174 8.24 2.42 22.79
CA THR A 174 8.67 3.78 22.43
C THR A 174 10.01 3.77 21.69
N ASP A 175 10.93 2.89 22.07
CA ASP A 175 12.26 2.82 21.44
C ASP A 175 12.16 2.17 20.05
N ILE A 176 11.31 1.15 19.89
CA ILE A 176 10.97 0.57 18.57
C ILE A 176 10.42 1.64 17.62
N LYS A 177 9.39 2.39 18.07
CA LYS A 177 8.79 3.46 17.26
C LYS A 177 9.81 4.53 16.86
N LYS A 178 10.63 4.99 17.80
CA LYS A 178 11.68 5.98 17.53
C LYS A 178 12.76 5.47 16.59
N ALA A 179 13.17 4.21 16.71
CA ALA A 179 14.16 3.61 15.81
C ALA A 179 13.66 3.62 14.37
N ILE A 180 12.40 3.23 14.16
CA ILE A 180 11.76 3.25 12.83
C ILE A 180 11.61 4.69 12.33
N GLU A 181 11.07 5.60 13.15
CA GLU A 181 10.88 7.01 12.78
C GLU A 181 12.19 7.70 12.39
N ASN A 182 13.27 7.47 13.15
CA ASN A 182 14.60 8.02 12.84
C ASN A 182 15.16 7.49 11.50
N ALA A 183 14.83 6.26 11.13
CA ALA A 183 15.32 5.65 9.90
C ALA A 183 14.54 6.09 8.66
N ILE A 184 13.21 6.22 8.77
CA ILE A 184 12.33 6.45 7.62
C ILE A 184 11.70 7.85 7.57
N GLY A 185 11.90 8.66 8.62
CA GLY A 185 11.42 10.03 8.71
C GLY A 185 9.92 10.19 9.00
N ASN A 186 9.19 9.10 9.26
CA ASN A 186 7.75 9.10 9.55
C ASN A 186 7.42 8.15 10.70
N GLU A 187 6.42 8.50 11.52
CA GLU A 187 5.93 7.63 12.59
C GLU A 187 5.27 6.38 11.99
N ALA A 188 5.65 5.21 12.51
CA ALA A 188 5.01 3.94 12.22
C ALA A 188 4.06 3.49 13.33
N TRP A 189 2.99 2.80 12.95
CA TRP A 189 2.15 2.08 13.90
C TRP A 189 2.63 0.65 14.09
N ILE A 190 2.61 0.19 15.34
CA ILE A 190 3.08 -1.14 15.73
C ILE A 190 1.88 -1.96 16.19
N GLU A 191 1.64 -3.06 15.49
CA GLU A 191 0.69 -4.08 15.90
C GLU A 191 1.43 -5.20 16.63
N CYS A 192 0.84 -5.64 17.73
CA CYS A 192 1.34 -6.76 18.51
C CYS A 192 0.34 -7.90 18.56
N ASN A 193 0.85 -9.12 18.51
CA ASN A 193 0.09 -10.31 18.85
C ASN A 193 0.63 -10.94 20.15
N ARG A 194 0.24 -12.19 20.42
CA ARG A 194 0.76 -12.96 21.56
C ARG A 194 1.33 -14.29 21.12
N ASP A 195 2.51 -14.62 21.64
CA ASP A 195 3.13 -15.94 21.48
C ASP A 195 2.39 -17.01 22.31
N GLU A 196 2.83 -18.27 22.22
CA GLU A 196 2.27 -19.40 22.98
C GLU A 196 2.29 -19.19 24.51
N ASP A 197 3.32 -18.50 25.00
CA ASP A 197 3.51 -18.15 26.42
C ASP A 197 2.66 -16.93 26.86
N GLY A 198 2.02 -16.25 25.91
CA GLY A 198 1.14 -15.10 26.14
C GLY A 198 1.88 -13.76 26.21
N ASN A 199 3.15 -13.69 25.84
CA ASN A 199 3.92 -12.45 25.78
C ASN A 199 3.40 -11.55 24.65
N SER A 200 3.30 -10.25 24.89
CA SER A 200 3.08 -9.27 23.81
C SER A 200 4.35 -9.16 22.97
N GLN A 201 4.23 -9.24 21.65
CA GLN A 201 5.39 -9.25 20.75
C GLN A 201 5.16 -8.43 19.48
N LEU A 202 6.26 -7.93 18.90
CA LEU A 202 6.27 -7.14 17.67
C LEU A 202 5.78 -7.99 16.49
N TYR A 203 4.58 -7.72 15.98
CA TYR A 203 3.97 -8.55 14.95
C TYR A 203 3.96 -7.86 13.58
N GLN A 204 3.33 -6.69 13.46
CA GLN A 204 3.27 -5.95 12.19
C GLN A 204 3.63 -4.48 12.39
N VAL A 205 4.17 -3.87 11.35
CA VAL A 205 4.53 -2.46 11.29
C VAL A 205 3.80 -1.84 10.11
N TYR A 206 3.12 -0.72 10.38
CA TYR A 206 2.30 0.03 9.43
C TYR A 206 2.99 1.37 9.17
N VAL A 207 3.28 1.64 7.91
CA VAL A 207 3.79 2.93 7.43
C VAL A 207 2.80 3.46 6.40
N CYS A 208 2.56 4.77 6.38
CA CYS A 208 1.64 5.37 5.41
C CYS A 208 2.36 5.88 4.17
N VAL A 209 1.72 5.66 3.02
CA VAL A 209 2.16 6.14 1.71
C VAL A 209 1.03 7.00 1.13
N ASP A 210 1.38 8.06 0.42
CA ASP A 210 0.39 8.94 -0.23
C ASP A 210 -0.49 8.19 -1.23
N SER A 211 -1.61 8.78 -1.64
CA SER A 211 -2.58 8.11 -2.51
C SER A 211 -2.06 7.82 -3.93
N LEU A 212 -0.90 8.37 -4.31
CA LEU A 212 -0.22 8.05 -5.56
C LEU A 212 0.85 6.95 -5.40
N ALA A 213 1.01 6.40 -4.20
CA ALA A 213 1.98 5.39 -3.83
C ALA A 213 3.44 5.78 -4.17
N SER A 214 3.76 7.06 -4.00
CA SER A 214 4.99 7.70 -4.44
C SER A 214 5.90 8.12 -3.28
N GLU A 215 5.32 8.54 -2.14
CA GLU A 215 6.07 9.10 -1.01
C GLU A 215 5.51 8.62 0.32
N LEU A 216 6.39 8.47 1.31
CA LEU A 216 5.98 8.21 2.70
C LEU A 216 5.37 9.47 3.30
N ILE A 217 4.27 9.31 4.01
CA ILE A 217 3.57 10.40 4.67
C ILE A 217 3.34 10.10 6.15
N THR A 218 3.08 11.14 6.92
CA THR A 218 2.52 10.97 8.27
C THR A 218 1.13 10.35 8.14
N CYS A 219 0.89 9.26 8.86
CA CYS A 219 -0.39 8.57 8.84
C CYS A 219 -1.54 9.50 9.28
N PRO A 220 -2.57 9.71 8.44
CA PRO A 220 -3.73 10.54 8.82
C PRO A 220 -4.52 9.97 10.00
N VAL A 221 -4.54 8.64 10.09
CA VAL A 221 -5.17 7.86 11.16
C VAL A 221 -4.32 6.62 11.39
N PHE A 222 -4.37 6.05 12.59
CA PHE A 222 -3.74 4.76 12.90
C PHE A 222 -4.80 3.69 13.20
N PRO A 223 -4.48 2.39 12.98
CA PRO A 223 -5.35 1.30 13.37
C PRO A 223 -5.65 1.30 14.87
N ARG A 224 -6.72 0.62 15.27
CA ARG A 224 -7.05 0.41 16.69
C ARG A 224 -6.28 -0.80 17.22
N GLY A 225 -5.77 -0.68 18.43
CA GLY A 225 -5.07 -1.76 19.11
C GLY A 225 -4.15 -1.20 20.18
N SER A 226 -3.53 -2.08 20.94
CA SER A 226 -2.52 -1.70 21.92
C SER A 226 -1.50 -2.81 22.11
N CYS A 227 -0.23 -2.42 22.06
CA CYS A 227 0.88 -3.23 22.52
C CYS A 227 1.11 -3.02 24.03
N ALA A 228 1.78 -3.97 24.68
CA ALA A 228 2.37 -3.70 25.99
C ALA A 228 3.47 -2.63 25.89
N SER A 229 3.84 -2.00 27.02
CA SER A 229 4.91 -0.98 27.03
C SER A 229 6.27 -1.54 26.68
N ASN A 230 6.52 -2.81 27.00
CA ASN A 230 7.66 -3.59 26.54
C ASN A 230 7.14 -4.83 25.79
N ILE A 231 7.68 -5.08 24.61
CA ILE A 231 7.26 -6.18 23.75
C ILE A 231 8.46 -7.02 23.32
N LYS A 232 8.24 -8.32 23.18
CA LYS A 232 9.24 -9.28 22.71
C LYS A 232 9.52 -9.05 21.22
N PHE A 233 10.78 -9.14 20.81
CA PHE A 233 11.16 -9.29 19.40
C PHE A 233 11.71 -10.70 19.20
N PRO A 234 10.85 -11.68 18.84
CA PRO A 234 11.25 -13.09 18.82
C PRO A 234 12.24 -13.37 17.70
N SER A 235 13.13 -14.34 17.90
CA SER A 235 13.92 -14.90 16.80
C SER A 235 13.03 -15.61 15.79
N PHE A 236 13.45 -15.65 14.52
CA PHE A 236 12.82 -16.47 13.48
C PHE A 236 13.73 -17.59 12.99
#